data_AF-A0A7X5WTH8-F1
#
_entry.id   AF-A0A7X5WTH8-F1
#
_cell.length_a   1.000
_cell.length_b   1.000
_cell.length_c   1.000
_cell.angle_alpha   90.00
_cell.angle_beta   90.00
_cell.angle_gamma   90.00
#
_symmetry.space_group_name_H-M   'P 1'
#
loop_
_entity.id
_entity.type
_entity.pdbx_description
1 polymer ?
#
loop_
_entity_poly.entity_id
_entity_poly.type
_entity_poly.pdbx_seq_one_letter_code
_entity_poly.pdbx_strand_id
1 'polypeptide(L)'
;MSLAGGLPRPVFTSTDFRGGVWLPDGTIIASPSQSGPLCRVSADGGKCTPLTADGPGTQHRLPSLLPDGRILFGMRTGERFAYDNAGLAVLSLDTGEVRTVADGVGMDGRYAAGHLFYVQANSLIARPFDLERL
;
A
#
# COMPACT_ATOMS: atom_id res chain seq x y z
N MET A 1 8.15 28.26 -10.11
CA MET A 1 7.85 27.40 -8.95
C MET A 1 9.19 27.04 -8.32
N SER A 2 9.46 27.50 -7.10
CA SER A 2 10.75 27.23 -6.45
C SER A 2 10.78 25.78 -5.97
N LEU A 3 11.79 25.02 -6.37
CA LEU A 3 12.13 23.69 -5.84
C LEU A 3 12.93 23.79 -4.54
N ALA A 4 13.05 24.97 -3.92
CA ALA A 4 13.70 25.12 -2.63
C ALA A 4 12.84 24.44 -1.56
N GLY A 5 12.95 23.12 -1.47
CA GLY A 5 12.40 22.34 -0.38
C GLY A 5 13.02 22.84 0.92
N GLY A 6 12.17 23.08 1.92
CA GLY A 6 12.62 23.38 3.27
C GLY A 6 13.43 22.22 3.86
N LEU A 7 13.89 22.39 5.10
CA LEU A 7 14.56 21.30 5.80
C LEU A 7 13.63 20.07 5.92
N PRO A 8 14.13 18.85 5.67
CA PRO A 8 13.38 17.64 5.91
C PRO A 8 12.90 17.58 7.37
N ARG A 9 11.65 17.16 7.57
CA ARG A 9 11.06 16.97 8.89
C ARG A 9 10.93 15.48 9.20
N PRO A 10 11.43 14.99 10.34
CA PRO A 10 11.15 13.64 10.79
C PRO A 10 9.66 13.44 11.05
N VAL A 11 9.10 12.34 10.55
CA VAL A 11 7.68 11.98 10.73
C VAL A 11 7.54 10.87 11.77
N PHE A 12 8.19 9.73 11.52
CA PHE A 12 8.20 8.59 12.43
C PHE A 12 9.43 7.69 12.15
N THR A 13 9.72 6.78 13.07
CA THR A 13 10.80 5.80 12.91
C THR A 13 10.29 4.54 12.19
N SER A 14 10.97 4.14 11.12
CA SER A 14 10.75 2.87 10.41
C SER A 14 12.00 2.00 10.51
N THR A 15 11.85 0.69 10.61
CA THR A 15 12.99 -0.25 10.65
C THR A 15 13.39 -0.74 9.25
N ASP A 16 12.42 -0.85 8.34
CA ASP A 16 12.66 -1.29 6.96
C ASP A 16 11.49 -0.82 6.08
N PHE A 17 11.53 0.44 5.66
CA PHE A 17 10.43 1.11 4.97
C PHE A 17 10.12 0.45 3.61
N ARG A 18 8.84 0.17 3.35
CA ARG A 18 8.37 -0.51 2.12
C ARG A 18 7.37 0.32 1.33
N GLY A 19 7.35 1.63 1.55
CA GLY A 19 6.53 2.58 0.81
C GLY A 19 5.53 3.32 1.69
N GLY A 20 5.01 4.42 1.16
CA GLY A 20 3.98 5.22 1.80
C GLY A 20 3.29 6.11 0.79
N VAL A 21 2.08 6.54 1.13
CA VAL A 21 1.28 7.46 0.32
C VAL A 21 0.69 8.55 1.19
N TRP A 22 0.75 9.77 0.67
CA TRP A 22 0.12 10.95 1.26
C TRP A 22 -1.35 11.01 0.90
N LEU A 23 -2.19 11.26 1.88
CA LEU A 23 -3.60 11.58 1.71
C LEU A 23 -3.79 13.11 1.68
N PRO A 24 -4.89 13.62 1.07
CA PRO A 24 -5.14 15.05 0.97
C PRO A 24 -5.30 15.78 2.31
N ASP A 25 -5.63 15.06 3.38
CA ASP A 25 -5.83 15.59 4.73
C ASP A 25 -4.54 15.70 5.56
N GLY A 26 -3.39 15.37 4.96
CA GLY A 26 -2.11 15.33 5.67
C GLY A 26 -1.84 14.02 6.41
N THR A 27 -2.68 13.00 6.27
CA THR A 27 -2.37 11.65 6.74
C THR A 27 -1.40 10.97 5.79
N ILE A 28 -0.46 10.18 6.34
CA ILE A 28 0.40 9.26 5.59
C ILE A 28 -0.04 7.84 5.93
N ILE A 29 -0.28 7.04 4.90
CA ILE A 29 -0.44 5.59 5.01
C ILE A 29 0.91 4.96 4.64
N ALA A 30 1.52 4.22 5.55
CA ALA A 30 2.89 3.75 5.44
C ALA A 30 3.04 2.26 5.68
N SER A 31 4.05 1.66 5.06
CA SER A 31 4.58 0.33 5.36
C SER A 31 5.89 0.50 6.14
N PRO A 32 5.85 0.50 7.48
CA PRO A 32 6.98 0.92 8.32
C PRO A 32 8.10 -0.14 8.44
N SER A 33 7.83 -1.37 8.02
CA SER A 33 8.70 -2.53 8.23
C SER A 33 8.59 -3.52 7.06
N GLN A 34 9.52 -4.48 7.03
CA GLN A 34 9.52 -5.57 6.05
C GLN A 34 8.25 -6.41 6.15
N SER A 35 7.81 -6.69 7.37
CA SER A 35 6.65 -7.50 7.72
C SER A 35 5.75 -6.73 8.68
N GLY A 36 4.46 -7.01 8.61
CA GLY A 36 3.43 -6.38 9.42
C GLY A 36 2.41 -5.58 8.58
N PRO A 37 1.52 -4.87 9.28
CA PRO A 37 0.41 -4.16 8.68
C PRO A 37 0.86 -2.83 8.05
N LEU A 38 -0.04 -2.23 7.27
CA LEU A 38 0.04 -0.79 7.02
C LEU A 38 -0.23 -0.03 8.32
N CYS A 39 0.30 1.18 8.43
CA CYS A 39 -0.02 2.09 9.51
C CYS A 39 -0.40 3.47 8.99
N ARG A 40 -1.10 4.23 9.83
CA ARG A 40 -1.38 5.66 9.63
C ARG A 40 -0.53 6.52 10.55
N VAL A 41 -0.07 7.65 10.05
CA VAL A 41 0.69 8.66 10.81
C VAL A 41 0.41 10.06 10.22
N SER A 42 0.44 11.11 11.04
CA SER A 42 0.31 12.49 10.56
C SER A 42 1.56 12.97 9.82
N ALA A 43 1.39 13.84 8.83
CA ALA A 43 2.44 14.64 8.19
C ALA A 43 3.41 15.29 9.18
N ASP A 44 2.84 15.77 10.28
CA ASP A 44 3.54 16.50 11.33
C ASP A 44 4.35 15.58 12.24
N GLY A 45 4.25 14.28 12.00
CA GLY A 45 4.88 13.23 12.75
C GLY A 45 4.01 12.68 13.88
N GLY A 46 4.56 11.69 14.58
CA GLY A 46 3.92 11.04 15.71
C GLY A 46 3.94 9.53 15.61
N LYS A 47 2.99 8.88 16.29
CA LYS A 47 2.92 7.43 16.37
C LYS A 47 2.29 6.83 15.11
N CYS A 48 3.05 6.00 14.41
CA CYS A 48 2.55 5.10 13.37
C CYS A 48 1.62 4.06 14.02
N THR A 49 0.33 4.18 13.72
CA THR A 49 -0.74 3.37 14.34
C THR A 49 -1.23 2.34 13.33
N PRO A 50 -1.26 1.03 13.65
CA PRO A 50 -1.71 0.00 12.72
C PRO A 50 -3.06 0.33 12.11
N LEU A 51 -3.19 0.09 10.81
CA LEU A 51 -4.36 0.39 10.00
C LEU A 51 -5.03 -0.89 9.48
N THR A 52 -4.22 -1.86 9.03
CA THR A 52 -4.70 -3.19 8.62
C THR A 52 -4.47 -4.20 9.73
N ALA A 53 -5.15 -5.35 9.67
CA ALA A 53 -4.87 -6.47 10.56
C ALA A 53 -3.41 -6.94 10.44
N ASP A 54 -2.86 -7.36 11.57
CA ASP A 54 -1.56 -8.03 11.65
C ASP A 54 -1.76 -9.52 11.92
N GLY A 55 -0.77 -10.33 11.59
CA GLY A 55 -0.83 -11.77 11.76
C GLY A 55 0.40 -12.49 11.23
N PRO A 56 0.57 -13.79 11.51
CA PRO A 56 1.73 -14.56 11.08
C PRO A 56 1.98 -14.45 9.58
N GLY A 57 3.17 -14.00 9.20
CA GLY A 57 3.56 -13.85 7.79
C GLY A 57 2.94 -12.67 7.04
N THR A 58 2.18 -11.79 7.71
CA THR A 58 1.58 -10.59 7.09
C THR A 58 2.67 -9.66 6.55
N GLN A 59 2.55 -9.26 5.29
CA GLN A 59 3.42 -8.23 4.69
C GLN A 59 2.59 -7.32 3.80
N HIS A 60 2.30 -6.10 4.28
CA HIS A 60 1.58 -5.09 3.51
C HIS A 60 2.53 -3.99 3.06
N ARG A 61 2.62 -3.76 1.74
CA ARG A 61 3.67 -2.95 1.13
C ARG A 61 3.15 -2.03 0.03
N LEU A 62 3.94 -1.02 -0.29
CA LEU A 62 3.78 -0.16 -1.46
C LEU A 62 2.35 0.41 -1.60
N PRO A 63 1.79 1.02 -0.54
CA PRO A 63 0.45 1.58 -0.63
C PRO A 63 0.40 2.70 -1.69
N SER A 64 -0.75 2.81 -2.35
CA SER A 64 -1.06 3.86 -3.31
C SER A 64 -2.52 4.28 -3.17
N LEU A 65 -2.78 5.58 -3.36
CA LEU A 65 -4.09 6.17 -3.25
C LEU A 65 -4.84 5.99 -4.57
N LEU A 66 -6.03 5.41 -4.50
CA LEU A 66 -6.95 5.31 -5.63
C LEU A 66 -7.76 6.61 -5.77
N PRO A 67 -8.27 6.93 -6.98
CA PRO A 67 -9.07 8.15 -7.21
C PRO A 67 -10.33 8.28 -6.34
N ASP A 68 -10.84 7.18 -5.82
CA ASP A 68 -12.01 7.11 -4.95
C ASP A 68 -11.67 7.19 -3.44
N GLY A 69 -10.41 7.42 -3.09
CA GLY A 69 -9.96 7.54 -1.70
C GLY A 69 -9.55 6.22 -1.04
N ARG A 70 -9.75 5.06 -1.68
CA ARG A 70 -9.31 3.77 -1.17
C ARG A 70 -7.80 3.57 -1.37
N ILE A 71 -7.22 2.61 -0.65
CA ILE A 71 -5.78 2.32 -0.73
C ILE A 71 -5.54 0.99 -1.42
N LEU A 72 -4.86 1.01 -2.58
CA LEU A 72 -4.32 -0.19 -3.21
C LEU A 72 -2.94 -0.49 -2.60
N PHE A 73 -2.71 -1.74 -2.21
CA PHE A 73 -1.43 -2.17 -1.63
C PHE A 73 -1.09 -3.61 -2.00
N GLY A 74 0.20 -3.94 -1.93
CA GLY A 74 0.68 -5.30 -2.06
C GLY A 74 0.52 -6.07 -0.75
N MET A 75 -0.01 -7.27 -0.83
CA MET A 75 -0.22 -8.16 0.31
C MET A 75 0.49 -9.49 0.07
N ARG A 76 1.10 -10.02 1.12
CA ARG A 76 1.55 -11.42 1.15
C ARG A 76 1.11 -12.05 2.46
N THR A 77 0.62 -13.29 2.37
CA THR A 77 0.23 -14.10 3.53
C THR A 77 1.10 -15.35 3.64
N GLY A 78 1.26 -15.86 4.86
CA GLY A 78 2.03 -17.07 5.15
C GLY A 78 3.54 -16.85 5.32
N GLU A 79 4.18 -17.84 5.95
CA GLU A 79 5.55 -17.75 6.43
C GLU A 79 6.62 -18.06 5.36
N ARG A 80 6.25 -18.81 4.32
CA ARG A 80 7.19 -19.18 3.27
C ARG A 80 7.29 -18.04 2.25
N PHE A 81 8.52 -17.67 1.88
CA PHE A 81 8.79 -16.80 0.73
C PHE A 81 8.43 -17.53 -0.58
N ALA A 82 7.14 -17.74 -0.81
CA ALA A 82 6.59 -18.21 -2.06
C ALA A 82 5.94 -17.02 -2.77
N TYR A 83 6.31 -16.78 -4.03
CA TYR A 83 5.71 -15.74 -4.86
C TYR A 83 4.21 -15.99 -5.08
N ASP A 84 3.78 -17.25 -5.01
CA ASP A 84 2.40 -17.68 -5.21
C ASP A 84 1.44 -17.12 -4.14
N ASN A 85 1.97 -16.70 -2.98
CA ASN A 85 1.18 -16.14 -1.88
C ASN A 85 1.14 -14.61 -1.88
N ALA A 86 1.70 -13.97 -2.91
CA ALA A 86 1.67 -12.52 -3.06
C ALA A 86 0.51 -12.09 -3.97
N GLY A 87 -0.01 -10.91 -3.68
CA GLY A 87 -1.14 -10.35 -4.39
C GLY A 87 -1.32 -8.87 -4.14
N LEU A 88 -2.43 -8.35 -4.63
CA LEU A 88 -2.85 -6.98 -4.47
C LEU A 88 -4.19 -6.96 -3.76
N ALA A 89 -4.36 -6.01 -2.85
CA ALA A 89 -5.58 -5.79 -2.10
C ALA A 89 -5.91 -4.30 -2.06
N VAL A 90 -7.19 -4.01 -1.82
CA VAL A 90 -7.71 -2.67 -1.63
C VAL A 90 -8.29 -2.54 -0.24
N LEU A 91 -7.90 -1.49 0.47
CA LEU A 91 -8.42 -1.10 1.77
C LEU A 91 -9.40 0.06 1.62
N SER A 92 -10.62 -0.10 2.14
CA SER A 92 -11.55 0.99 2.40
C SER A 92 -11.18 1.68 3.72
N LEU A 93 -10.90 2.98 3.67
CA LEU A 93 -10.58 3.75 4.87
C LEU A 93 -11.81 4.02 5.75
N ASP A 94 -13.01 4.05 5.15
CA ASP A 94 -14.26 4.32 5.86
C ASP A 94 -14.73 3.11 6.66
N THR A 95 -14.59 1.90 6.11
CA THR A 95 -15.09 0.65 6.71
C THR A 95 -13.98 -0.19 7.36
N GLY A 96 -12.72 0.05 6.99
CA GLY A 96 -11.60 -0.81 7.38
C GLY A 96 -11.56 -2.15 6.63
N GLU A 97 -12.45 -2.36 5.65
CA GLU A 97 -12.52 -3.59 4.88
C GLU A 97 -11.34 -3.72 3.92
N VAL A 98 -10.75 -4.91 3.88
CA VAL A 98 -9.69 -5.28 2.93
C VAL A 98 -10.24 -6.31 1.94
N ARG A 99 -10.21 -5.99 0.66
CA ARG A 99 -10.61 -6.87 -0.43
C ARG A 99 -9.41 -7.24 -1.30
N THR A 100 -9.16 -8.53 -1.49
CA THR A 100 -8.17 -9.01 -2.48
C THR A 100 -8.69 -8.75 -3.90
N VAL A 101 -7.82 -8.22 -4.76
CA VAL A 101 -8.16 -7.85 -6.15
C VAL A 101 -7.29 -8.56 -7.19
N ALA A 102 -6.14 -9.12 -6.80
CA ALA A 102 -5.33 -10.01 -7.63
C ALA A 102 -4.49 -10.95 -6.77
N ASP A 103 -4.43 -12.23 -7.14
CA ASP A 103 -3.63 -13.27 -6.48
C ASP A 103 -2.57 -13.83 -7.41
N GLY A 104 -1.46 -14.34 -6.85
CA GLY A 104 -0.36 -14.93 -7.63
C GLY A 104 0.36 -13.90 -8.52
N VAL A 105 0.42 -12.64 -8.05
CA VAL A 105 1.06 -11.51 -8.75
C VAL A 105 2.10 -10.84 -7.87
N GLY A 106 2.93 -9.96 -8.45
CA GLY A 106 3.86 -9.14 -7.69
C GLY A 106 3.15 -8.18 -6.71
N MET A 107 3.89 -7.70 -5.70
CA MET A 107 3.38 -6.81 -4.66
C MET A 107 3.36 -5.32 -5.05
N ASP A 108 3.90 -4.94 -6.22
CA ASP A 108 3.85 -3.56 -6.72
C ASP A 108 2.72 -3.43 -7.74
N GLY A 109 1.55 -3.05 -7.24
CA GLY A 109 0.36 -2.77 -8.03
C GLY A 109 0.14 -1.28 -8.18
N ARG A 110 -0.18 -0.83 -9.39
CA ARG A 110 -0.51 0.58 -9.67
C ARG A 110 -1.82 0.68 -10.42
N TYR A 111 -2.64 1.65 -10.06
CA TYR A 111 -3.84 1.99 -10.82
C TYR A 111 -3.60 3.23 -11.66
N ALA A 112 -3.91 3.16 -12.95
CA ALA A 112 -3.93 4.32 -13.83
C ALA A 112 -4.89 4.08 -15.00
N ALA A 113 -5.60 5.14 -15.42
CA ALA A 113 -6.44 5.12 -16.62
C ALA A 113 -7.39 3.90 -16.73
N GLY A 114 -8.07 3.52 -15.64
CA GLY A 114 -9.00 2.39 -15.65
C GLY A 114 -8.35 1.00 -15.62
N HIS A 115 -7.04 0.92 -15.38
CA HIS A 115 -6.29 -0.32 -15.40
C HIS A 115 -5.48 -0.53 -14.13
N LEU A 116 -5.40 -1.78 -13.70
CA LEU A 116 -4.44 -2.27 -12.72
C LEU A 116 -3.20 -2.78 -13.44
N PHE A 117 -2.05 -2.21 -13.09
CA PHE A 117 -0.73 -2.56 -13.58
C PHE A 117 0.04 -3.33 -12.51
N TYR A 118 0.70 -4.41 -12.90
CA TYR A 118 1.56 -5.20 -12.02
C TYR A 118 2.54 -6.05 -12.83
N VAL A 119 3.58 -6.56 -12.18
CA VAL A 119 4.52 -7.50 -12.79
C VAL A 119 4.12 -8.95 -12.47
N GLN A 120 4.06 -9.78 -13.51
CA GLN A 120 3.86 -11.22 -13.40
C GLN A 120 4.72 -11.91 -14.46
N ALA A 121 5.44 -12.97 -14.08
CA ALA A 121 6.33 -13.72 -14.97
C ALA A 121 7.24 -12.81 -15.84
N ASN A 122 7.94 -11.86 -15.20
CA ASN A 122 8.83 -10.89 -15.85
C ASN A 122 8.17 -9.95 -16.88
N SER A 123 6.84 -9.86 -16.91
CA SER A 123 6.10 -9.01 -17.83
C SER A 123 5.29 -7.97 -17.06
N LEU A 124 5.23 -6.74 -17.58
CA LEU A 124 4.27 -5.74 -17.12
C LEU A 124 2.90 -6.10 -17.70
N ILE A 125 1.96 -6.36 -16.82
CA ILE A 125 0.58 -6.69 -17.15
C ILE A 125 -0.28 -5.46 -16.90
N ALA A 126 -1.23 -5.20 -17.80
CA ALA A 126 -2.29 -4.22 -17.63
C ALA A 126 -3.63 -4.94 -17.71
N ARG A 127 -4.46 -4.83 -16.67
CA ARG A 127 -5.81 -5.41 -16.65
C ARG A 127 -6.85 -4.32 -16.43
N PRO A 128 -7.93 -4.29 -17.22
CA PRO A 128 -9.06 -3.42 -16.93
C PRO A 128 -9.53 -3.62 -15.49
N PHE A 129 -9.72 -2.51 -14.78
CA PHE A 129 -10.07 -2.51 -13.37
C PHE A 129 -11.09 -1.42 -13.09
N ASP A 130 -12.31 -1.87 -12.81
CA ASP A 130 -13.44 -1.00 -12.53
C ASP A 130 -13.57 -0.82 -11.01
N LEU A 131 -13.32 0.41 -10.54
CA LEU A 131 -13.40 0.75 -9.13
C LEU A 131 -14.84 0.69 -8.61
N GLU A 132 -15.85 0.93 -9.45
CA GLU A 132 -17.25 0.92 -9.02
C GLU A 132 -17.79 -0.49 -8.72
N ARG A 133 -17.07 -1.52 -9.18
CA ARG A 133 -17.44 -2.94 -9.04
C ARG A 133 -16.69 -3.66 -7.92
N LEU A 134 -16.04 -2.89 -7.06
CA LEU A 134 -15.08 -3.29 -6.04
C LEU A 134 -15.68 -3.15 -4.64
#